data_AF-A0A1U8M3V0-F1
#
_entry.id   AF-A0A1U8M3V0-F1
#
_cell.length_a   1.000
_cell.length_b   1.000
_cell.length_c   1.000
_cell.angle_alpha   90.00
_cell.angle_beta   90.00
_cell.angle_gamma   90.00
#
_symmetry.space_group_name_H-M   'P 1'
#
loop_
_entity.id
_entity.type
_entity.pdbx_description
1 polymer ?
#
loop_
_entity_poly.entity_id
_entity_poly.type
_entity_poly.pdbx_seq_one_letter_code
_entity_poly.pdbx_strand_id
1 'polypeptide(L)'
;MARPTQVSSSSKTSQQSMRNEHWMFDDAMNERIRSTHVPDGRVVDVTPVLQVTRNVLRHIIPNINLSMNGHIDASDDQTSLSTVDGALDASHKICCEVIRLGGDAHATTIAIFNMLSSYSWGAKVVLTIAAFAVNFGEFWLIAQLCTSNSLAKSVALLKKPYILEHSQTLKTHFDALSKLINAMVDVTKCIVELTELPSKYISIDEPPLSTAMAHIHTATYWIISSVIVHYIDFKGIRTIKLTHKVSSIHEHLQSQLCLCYERIDEKKLMEAFAHFKRTIETPQVDNLMILQNIFGKEENLLNLDRAEVYINVLRRKYVLLLISDIDIFEEEIRVLEVVYKERGNLDSQFPLCIEPAVIKYIREEWGFVKKPITVTLNPQGKVLCPNALSMMWIWGNSAFPFSSEKEESFWKAKPWTLDLLVGHLETNLPTWVSQQKVVCFYGGVKMEWIESFTTATKGVANALDIGIEMVYVRKKNARERGKKITGLIKEKELSHA
;
A
#
# COMPACT_ATOMS: atom_id res chain seq x y z
N MET A 1 12.66 48.29 77.70
CA MET A 1 11.30 48.18 77.13
C MET A 1 11.41 48.09 75.61
N ALA A 2 10.81 47.02 75.04
CA ALA A 2 10.44 46.77 73.64
C ALA A 2 11.44 47.05 72.49
N ARG A 3 11.90 45.96 71.84
CA ARG A 3 12.33 45.90 70.44
C ARG A 3 11.14 45.51 69.54
N PRO A 4 11.16 45.84 68.23
CA PRO A 4 9.97 45.87 67.37
C PRO A 4 9.54 44.49 66.85
N THR A 5 8.23 44.37 66.61
CA THR A 5 7.46 43.19 66.22
C THR A 5 7.61 42.84 64.74
N GLN A 6 7.68 41.54 64.44
CA GLN A 6 7.69 40.96 63.09
C GLN A 6 6.34 41.11 62.38
N VAL A 7 6.39 41.45 61.08
CA VAL A 7 5.24 41.44 60.16
C VAL A 7 5.05 40.02 59.61
N SER A 8 3.84 39.49 59.78
CA SER A 8 3.41 38.15 59.36
C SER A 8 3.30 37.99 57.84
N SER A 9 3.80 36.87 57.35
CA SER A 9 3.67 36.34 55.99
C SER A 9 2.26 35.78 55.72
N SER A 10 1.45 36.46 54.91
CA SER A 10 0.18 35.90 54.39
C SER A 10 -0.08 36.17 52.90
N SER A 11 0.83 36.81 52.17
CA SER A 11 0.60 37.18 50.76
C SER A 11 1.34 36.34 49.71
N LYS A 12 2.12 35.31 50.11
CA LYS A 12 2.86 34.46 49.15
C LYS A 12 2.16 33.17 48.72
N THR A 13 1.12 32.72 49.44
CA THR A 13 0.49 31.41 49.17
C THR A 13 -0.53 31.45 48.03
N SER A 14 -1.07 32.61 47.67
CA SER A 14 -2.11 32.72 46.61
C SER A 14 -1.56 32.91 45.19
N GLN A 15 -0.30 33.34 45.03
CA GLN A 15 0.30 33.55 43.70
C GLN A 15 1.13 32.36 43.20
N GLN A 16 1.39 31.37 44.07
CA GLN A 16 2.18 30.19 43.71
C GLN A 16 1.32 29.03 43.17
N SER A 17 0.00 29.09 43.33
CA SER A 17 -0.95 28.10 42.79
C SER A 17 -1.26 28.25 41.30
N MET A 18 -0.84 29.34 40.64
CA MET A 18 -1.22 29.65 39.26
C MET A 18 -0.10 29.45 38.22
N ARG A 19 1.03 28.81 38.57
CA ARG A 19 2.17 28.71 37.63
C ARG A 19 2.65 27.31 37.25
N ASN A 20 2.16 26.23 37.84
CA ASN A 20 2.66 24.87 37.58
C ASN A 20 1.56 23.85 37.24
N GLU A 21 0.81 24.08 36.17
CA GLU A 21 0.00 23.02 35.54
C GLU A 21 0.58 22.67 34.17
N HIS A 22 1.82 22.20 34.17
CA HIS A 22 2.38 21.43 33.07
C HIS A 22 1.95 19.99 33.29
N TRP A 23 0.72 19.63 32.88
CA TRP A 23 0.23 18.25 32.93
C TRP A 23 0.99 17.42 31.90
N MET A 24 2.19 16.94 32.24
CA MET A 24 2.82 15.86 31.50
C MET A 24 2.08 14.57 31.84
N PHE A 25 1.70 13.87 30.79
CA PHE A 25 1.16 12.52 30.90
C PHE A 25 2.34 11.59 31.16
N ASP A 26 2.71 11.47 32.43
CA ASP A 26 3.87 10.70 32.87
C ASP A 26 3.57 9.20 32.97
N ASP A 27 4.61 8.36 33.05
CA ASP A 27 4.49 6.90 33.12
C ASP A 27 3.61 6.41 34.28
N ALA A 28 3.64 7.13 35.42
CA ALA A 28 2.78 6.85 36.55
C ALA A 28 1.28 7.10 36.24
N MET A 29 0.98 8.13 35.44
CA MET A 29 -0.38 8.42 34.99
C MET A 29 -0.86 7.34 34.02
N ASN A 30 0.01 6.94 33.11
CA ASN A 30 -0.20 5.84 32.18
C ASN A 30 -0.59 4.56 32.90
N GLU A 31 0.19 4.17 33.91
CA GLU A 31 -0.06 2.95 34.68
C GLU A 31 -1.38 3.04 35.47
N ARG A 32 -1.66 4.21 36.06
CA ARG A 32 -2.95 4.46 36.73
C ARG A 32 -4.12 4.28 35.79
N ILE A 33 -4.05 4.78 34.55
CA ILE A 33 -5.14 4.60 33.57
C ILE A 33 -5.27 3.14 33.15
N ARG A 34 -4.16 2.44 32.91
CA ARG A 34 -4.18 1.01 32.57
C ARG A 34 -4.82 0.17 33.66
N SER A 35 -4.53 0.44 34.94
CA SER A 35 -5.13 -0.28 36.06
C SER A 35 -6.66 -0.11 36.21
N THR A 36 -7.25 0.93 35.61
CA THR A 36 -8.71 1.07 35.56
C THR A 36 -9.39 0.13 34.57
N HIS A 37 -8.63 -0.48 33.65
CA HIS A 37 -9.17 -1.34 32.62
C HIS A 37 -9.29 -2.78 33.10
N VAL A 38 -10.53 -3.22 33.31
CA VAL A 38 -10.88 -4.58 33.74
C VAL A 38 -11.88 -5.16 32.75
N PRO A 39 -11.43 -5.63 31.57
CA PRO A 39 -12.32 -6.13 30.52
C PRO A 39 -13.07 -7.38 31.00
N ASP A 40 -14.38 -7.43 30.78
CA ASP A 40 -15.24 -8.56 31.14
C ASP A 40 -15.45 -9.55 29.98
N GLY A 41 -14.73 -9.35 28.87
CA GLY A 41 -14.81 -10.16 27.66
C GLY A 41 -15.95 -9.81 26.72
N ARG A 42 -16.81 -8.82 27.04
CA ARG A 42 -17.87 -8.38 26.14
C ARG A 42 -17.29 -7.58 24.97
N VAL A 43 -17.61 -8.01 23.75
CA VAL A 43 -17.28 -7.27 22.52
C VAL A 43 -18.51 -6.47 22.12
N VAL A 44 -18.42 -5.15 22.23
CA VAL A 44 -19.46 -4.22 21.77
C VAL A 44 -19.03 -3.72 20.40
N ASP A 45 -19.84 -3.98 19.37
CA ASP A 45 -19.63 -3.36 18.07
C ASP A 45 -19.98 -1.86 18.17
N VAL A 46 -18.93 -1.04 18.09
CA VAL A 46 -19.04 0.42 18.23
C VAL A 46 -19.01 1.14 16.88
N THR A 47 -18.83 0.42 15.77
CA THR A 47 -18.75 1.00 14.44
C THR A 47 -20.05 1.70 14.02
N PRO A 48 -21.25 1.14 14.26
CA PRO A 48 -22.51 1.85 14.02
C PRO A 48 -22.66 3.12 14.87
N VAL A 49 -22.23 3.07 16.13
CA VAL A 49 -22.30 4.21 17.06
C VAL A 49 -21.37 5.33 16.60
N LEU A 50 -20.15 4.98 16.17
CA LEU A 50 -19.19 5.94 15.63
C LEU A 50 -19.72 6.58 14.33
N GLN A 51 -20.39 5.83 13.46
CA GLN A 51 -21.01 6.35 12.24
C GLN A 51 -22.07 7.42 12.54
N VAL A 52 -23.04 7.10 13.42
CA VAL A 52 -24.11 8.03 13.80
C VAL A 52 -23.54 9.26 14.50
N THR A 53 -22.58 9.06 15.41
CA THR A 53 -21.88 10.14 16.11
C THR A 53 -21.19 11.09 15.13
N ARG A 54 -20.51 10.54 14.10
CA ARG A 54 -19.86 11.34 13.06
C ARG A 54 -20.88 12.12 12.24
N ASN A 55 -22.02 11.52 11.92
CA ASN A 55 -23.09 12.20 11.19
C ASN A 55 -23.61 13.39 12.00
N VAL A 56 -23.90 13.22 13.29
CA VAL A 56 -24.32 14.33 14.18
C VAL A 56 -23.28 15.47 14.18
N LEU A 57 -22.01 15.16 14.43
CA LEU A 57 -20.95 16.16 14.48
C LEU A 57 -20.72 16.85 13.13
N ARG A 58 -20.83 16.14 12.00
CA ARG A 58 -20.72 16.71 10.64
C ARG A 58 -21.81 17.73 10.33
N HIS A 59 -23.03 17.58 10.87
CA HIS A 59 -24.10 18.57 10.66
C HIS A 59 -23.92 19.81 11.53
N ILE A 60 -23.23 19.68 12.67
CA ILE A 60 -23.00 20.78 13.61
C ILE A 60 -21.82 21.66 13.14
N ILE A 61 -20.72 21.07 12.68
CA ILE A 61 -19.47 21.78 12.33
C ILE A 61 -19.64 22.90 11.27
N PRO A 62 -20.39 22.73 10.17
CA PRO A 62 -20.62 23.79 9.19
C PRO A 62 -21.52 24.92 9.73
N ASN A 63 -22.52 24.56 10.54
CA ASN A 63 -23.47 25.50 11.13
C ASN A 63 -22.87 26.34 12.28
N ILE A 64 -21.72 25.92 12.81
CA ILE A 64 -20.88 26.72 13.70
C ILE A 64 -20.27 27.94 12.97
N ASN A 65 -20.01 27.82 11.66
CA ASN A 65 -19.29 28.81 10.85
C ASN A 65 -20.18 29.73 10.03
N LEU A 66 -21.41 29.31 9.74
CA LEU A 66 -22.43 30.11 9.03
C LEU A 66 -23.33 30.80 10.06
N SER A 67 -23.44 32.13 9.94
CA SER A 67 -24.46 32.94 10.60
C SER A 67 -25.79 32.22 10.62
N MET A 68 -26.51 32.30 11.76
CA MET A 68 -27.81 31.72 12.20
C MET A 68 -28.98 31.63 11.19
N ASN A 69 -28.73 31.33 9.92
CA ASN A 69 -29.68 31.16 8.82
C ASN A 69 -29.22 29.96 7.98
N GLY A 70 -29.60 28.76 8.40
CA GLY A 70 -29.40 27.53 7.63
C GLY A 70 -30.71 26.73 7.56
N HIS A 71 -31.25 26.58 6.35
CA HIS A 71 -32.31 25.63 6.05
C HIS A 71 -31.72 24.21 6.09
N ILE A 72 -32.33 23.30 6.84
CA ILE A 72 -31.89 21.89 6.92
C ILE A 72 -32.57 21.13 5.79
N ASP A 73 -31.79 20.57 4.87
CA ASP A 73 -32.30 19.50 3.99
C ASP A 73 -32.29 18.19 4.80
N ALA A 74 -33.48 17.61 4.95
CA ALA A 74 -33.65 16.31 5.58
C ALA A 74 -33.17 15.21 4.61
N SER A 75 -31.93 14.75 4.82
CA SER A 75 -31.45 13.49 4.22
C SER A 75 -31.94 12.33 5.08
N ASP A 76 -32.91 11.59 4.55
CA ASP A 76 -33.57 10.46 5.20
C ASP A 76 -32.66 9.21 5.13
N ASP A 77 -31.61 9.16 5.95
CA ASP A 77 -30.77 7.95 6.11
C ASP A 77 -31.31 7.11 7.26
N GLN A 78 -32.14 6.13 6.91
CA GLN A 78 -32.80 5.22 7.84
C GLN A 78 -31.77 4.27 8.48
N THR A 79 -31.07 4.74 9.51
CA THR A 79 -30.11 3.94 10.30
C THR A 79 -30.86 3.29 11.46
N SER A 80 -31.34 2.07 11.30
CA SER A 80 -32.06 1.33 12.36
C SER A 80 -31.11 0.91 13.48
N LEU A 81 -31.34 1.41 14.70
CA LEU A 81 -30.43 1.31 15.84
C LEU A 81 -30.87 0.24 16.88
N SER A 82 -31.34 -0.93 16.43
CA SER A 82 -31.95 -1.94 17.32
C SER A 82 -30.95 -2.75 18.17
N THR A 83 -29.63 -2.62 17.96
CA THR A 83 -28.58 -3.40 18.64
C THR A 83 -27.81 -2.64 19.74
N VAL A 84 -28.21 -1.42 20.13
CA VAL A 84 -27.33 -0.47 20.84
C VAL A 84 -27.81 -0.12 22.27
N ASP A 85 -28.77 -0.85 22.83
CA ASP A 85 -29.45 -0.49 24.09
C ASP A 85 -28.48 -0.25 25.28
N GLY A 86 -27.46 -1.11 25.43
CA GLY A 86 -26.42 -0.96 26.48
C GLY A 86 -25.43 0.20 26.27
N ALA A 87 -25.19 0.60 25.02
CA ALA A 87 -24.28 1.70 24.69
C ALA A 87 -24.96 3.07 24.86
N LEU A 88 -26.27 3.16 24.64
CA LEU A 88 -27.06 4.36 24.90
C LEU A 88 -27.16 4.65 26.41
N ASP A 89 -27.36 3.62 27.24
CA ASP A 89 -27.37 3.75 28.72
C ASP A 89 -26.01 4.23 29.27
N ALA A 90 -24.90 3.70 28.74
CA ALA A 90 -23.56 4.17 29.09
C ALA A 90 -23.34 5.64 28.68
N SER A 91 -23.77 6.04 27.47
CA SER A 91 -23.69 7.42 27.00
C SER A 91 -24.47 8.39 27.89
N HIS A 92 -25.67 8.01 28.31
CA HIS A 92 -26.50 8.79 29.23
C HIS A 92 -25.83 8.95 30.61
N LYS A 93 -25.24 7.87 31.16
CA LYS A 93 -24.50 7.92 32.41
C LYS A 93 -23.27 8.82 32.34
N ILE A 94 -22.53 8.82 31.22
CA ILE A 94 -21.39 9.74 30.99
C ILE A 94 -21.88 11.19 31.05
N CYS A 95 -23.00 11.49 30.38
CA CYS A 95 -23.59 12.82 30.39
C CYS A 95 -23.92 13.29 31.82
N CYS A 96 -24.59 12.44 32.61
CA CYS A 96 -24.93 12.76 34.00
C CYS A 96 -23.69 13.00 34.87
N GLU A 97 -22.64 12.20 34.71
CA GLU A 97 -21.42 12.29 35.53
C GLU A 97 -20.64 13.58 35.25
N VAL A 98 -20.54 13.98 33.96
CA VAL A 98 -19.91 15.23 33.53
C VAL A 98 -20.62 16.45 34.14
N ILE A 99 -21.94 16.40 34.29
CA ILE A 99 -22.74 17.48 34.90
C ILE A 99 -22.54 17.54 36.43
N ARG A 100 -22.31 16.40 37.10
CA ARG A 100 -22.25 16.31 38.57
C ARG A 100 -20.91 16.72 39.18
N LEU A 101 -19.79 16.56 38.47
CA LEU A 101 -18.43 16.69 39.02
C LEU A 101 -17.68 17.98 38.64
N GLY A 102 -18.40 19.04 38.23
CA GLY A 102 -17.89 20.25 37.54
C GLY A 102 -16.83 21.14 38.22
N GLY A 103 -15.95 20.61 39.07
CA GLY A 103 -14.81 21.32 39.69
C GLY A 103 -13.41 20.85 39.27
N ASP A 104 -13.21 19.55 38.99
CA ASP A 104 -11.89 18.99 38.59
C ASP A 104 -12.01 18.10 37.35
N ALA A 105 -11.37 18.56 36.26
CA ALA A 105 -11.34 17.84 34.98
C ALA A 105 -10.67 16.47 35.11
N HIS A 106 -9.60 16.37 35.90
CA HIS A 106 -8.83 15.14 36.03
C HIS A 106 -9.57 14.07 36.83
N ALA A 107 -10.13 14.43 38.00
CA ALA A 107 -10.97 13.51 38.78
C ALA A 107 -12.17 13.00 37.97
N THR A 108 -12.82 13.87 37.21
CA THR A 108 -13.95 13.49 36.33
C THR A 108 -13.49 12.52 35.24
N THR A 109 -12.33 12.76 34.61
CA THR A 109 -11.76 11.83 33.61
C THR A 109 -11.57 10.44 34.21
N ILE A 110 -10.99 10.34 35.41
CA ILE A 110 -10.77 9.05 36.07
C ILE A 110 -12.10 8.37 36.46
N ALA A 111 -13.12 9.13 36.87
CA ALA A 111 -14.44 8.58 37.15
C ALA A 111 -15.08 7.94 35.90
N ILE A 112 -14.97 8.58 34.73
CA ILE A 112 -15.43 8.02 33.45
C ILE A 112 -14.66 6.73 33.11
N PHE A 113 -13.34 6.69 33.32
CA PHE A 113 -12.54 5.48 33.11
C PHE A 113 -13.01 4.29 33.95
N ASN A 114 -13.29 4.52 35.23
CA ASN A 114 -13.80 3.48 36.13
C ASN A 114 -15.19 2.99 35.71
N MET A 115 -16.06 3.91 35.28
CA MET A 115 -17.40 3.56 34.80
C MET A 115 -17.37 2.73 33.51
N LEU A 116 -16.39 2.97 32.63
CA LEU A 116 -16.20 2.24 31.39
C LEU A 116 -15.14 1.13 31.50
N SER A 117 -14.80 0.71 32.72
CA SER A 117 -13.69 -0.23 33.01
C SER A 117 -13.74 -1.50 32.16
N SER A 118 -14.94 -2.09 32.02
CA SER A 118 -15.20 -3.33 31.26
C SER A 118 -15.14 -3.20 29.74
N TYR A 119 -15.31 -1.99 29.20
CA TYR A 119 -15.34 -1.76 27.76
C TYR A 119 -13.93 -1.80 27.15
N SER A 120 -13.80 -2.14 25.87
CA SER A 120 -12.54 -1.99 25.14
C SER A 120 -12.10 -0.52 25.04
N TRP A 121 -10.81 -0.26 24.78
CA TRP A 121 -10.31 1.11 24.62
C TRP A 121 -11.02 1.87 23.48
N GLY A 122 -11.28 1.20 22.35
CA GLY A 122 -12.09 1.75 21.25
C GLY A 122 -13.51 2.09 21.70
N ALA A 123 -14.16 1.21 22.47
CA ALA A 123 -15.50 1.49 22.96
C ALA A 123 -15.53 2.66 23.97
N LYS A 124 -14.53 2.78 24.85
CA LYS A 124 -14.40 3.91 25.78
C LYS A 124 -14.42 5.26 25.06
N VAL A 125 -13.62 5.40 23.99
CA VAL A 125 -13.56 6.64 23.21
C VAL A 125 -14.84 6.88 22.41
N VAL A 126 -15.40 5.86 21.76
CA VAL A 126 -16.63 6.01 20.96
C VAL A 126 -17.80 6.43 21.83
N LEU A 127 -18.01 5.78 22.98
CA LEU A 127 -19.11 6.12 23.89
C LEU A 127 -18.96 7.53 24.47
N THR A 128 -17.72 7.97 24.74
CA THR A 128 -17.46 9.32 25.24
C THR A 128 -17.72 10.38 24.18
N ILE A 129 -17.29 10.17 22.94
CA ILE A 129 -17.58 11.10 21.83
C ILE A 129 -19.07 11.07 21.47
N ALA A 130 -19.74 9.92 21.54
CA ALA A 130 -21.19 9.84 21.35
C ALA A 130 -21.95 10.67 22.40
N ALA A 131 -21.58 10.53 23.68
CA ALA A 131 -22.14 11.34 24.76
C ALA A 131 -21.89 12.84 24.55
N PHE A 132 -20.69 13.20 24.06
CA PHE A 132 -20.40 14.57 23.66
C PHE A 132 -21.29 15.04 22.51
N ALA A 133 -21.43 14.26 21.44
CA ALA A 133 -22.21 14.61 20.26
C ALA A 133 -23.70 14.78 20.55
N VAL A 134 -24.28 13.96 21.43
CA VAL A 134 -25.69 14.10 21.86
C VAL A 134 -25.90 15.44 22.56
N ASN A 135 -25.07 15.76 23.56
CA ASN A 135 -25.19 17.00 24.31
C ASN A 135 -24.88 18.24 23.48
N PHE A 136 -23.82 18.17 22.68
CA PHE A 136 -23.40 19.26 21.82
C PHE A 136 -24.41 19.49 20.68
N GLY A 137 -24.98 18.42 20.13
CA GLY A 137 -26.06 18.46 19.15
C GLY A 137 -27.36 19.01 19.73
N GLU A 138 -27.75 18.63 20.94
CA GLU A 138 -28.92 19.21 21.61
C GLU A 138 -28.74 20.71 21.82
N PHE A 139 -27.57 21.15 22.29
CA PHE A 139 -27.24 22.56 22.45
C PHE A 139 -27.34 23.32 21.12
N TRP A 140 -26.75 22.79 20.05
CA TRP A 140 -26.76 23.44 18.74
C TRP A 140 -28.15 23.46 18.09
N LEU A 141 -28.94 22.40 18.25
CA LEU A 141 -30.31 22.35 17.77
C LEU A 141 -31.18 23.42 18.47
N ILE A 142 -31.05 23.55 19.79
CA ILE A 142 -31.74 24.61 20.55
C ILE A 142 -31.27 25.99 20.08
N ALA A 143 -29.96 26.20 19.93
CA ALA A 143 -29.39 27.47 19.49
C ALA A 143 -29.88 27.88 18.10
N GLN A 144 -29.97 26.94 17.15
CA GLN A 144 -30.55 27.17 15.83
C GLN A 144 -32.03 27.53 15.89
N LEU A 145 -32.82 26.81 16.69
CA LEU A 145 -34.26 27.03 16.81
C LEU A 145 -34.63 28.26 17.62
N CYS A 146 -33.70 28.84 18.39
CA CYS A 146 -33.92 30.09 19.14
C CYS A 146 -34.28 31.28 18.26
N THR A 147 -33.96 31.28 16.96
CA THR A 147 -34.33 32.37 16.07
C THR A 147 -35.81 32.31 15.67
N SER A 148 -36.40 31.12 15.59
CA SER A 148 -37.74 30.89 15.02
C SER A 148 -38.78 30.35 16.00
N ASN A 149 -38.39 29.79 17.15
CA ASN A 149 -39.29 29.07 18.07
C ASN A 149 -39.26 29.65 19.50
N SER A 150 -40.43 30.05 20.02
CA SER A 150 -40.57 30.62 21.37
C SER A 150 -40.26 29.62 22.50
N LEU A 151 -40.62 28.34 22.33
CA LEU A 151 -40.28 27.28 23.27
C LEU A 151 -38.77 27.09 23.36
N ALA A 152 -38.08 27.08 22.21
CA ALA A 152 -36.62 26.98 22.17
C ALA A 152 -35.95 28.16 22.90
N LYS A 153 -36.46 29.39 22.74
CA LYS A 153 -36.00 30.57 23.50
C LYS A 153 -36.15 30.38 25.01
N SER A 154 -37.32 29.91 25.47
CA SER A 154 -37.56 29.66 26.90
C SER A 154 -36.67 28.55 27.47
N VAL A 155 -36.47 27.45 26.72
CA VAL A 155 -35.58 26.35 27.12
C VAL A 155 -34.12 26.81 27.16
N ALA A 156 -33.68 27.63 26.19
CA ALA A 156 -32.33 28.18 26.15
C ALA A 156 -32.03 29.06 27.37
N LEU A 157 -32.96 29.94 27.76
CA LEU A 157 -32.85 30.80 28.95
C LEU A 157 -32.70 29.99 30.24
N LEU A 158 -33.40 28.85 30.34
CA LEU A 158 -33.33 27.98 31.52
C LEU A 158 -32.06 27.11 31.55
N LYS A 159 -31.56 26.66 30.39
CA LYS A 159 -30.38 25.79 30.35
C LYS A 159 -29.07 26.55 30.55
N LYS A 160 -28.85 27.71 29.90
CA LYS A 160 -27.64 28.56 30.10
C LYS A 160 -27.86 30.04 29.71
N PRO A 161 -27.57 31.02 30.59
CA PRO A 161 -27.81 32.45 30.32
C PRO A 161 -26.81 33.15 29.39
N TYR A 162 -25.75 32.47 28.92
CA TYR A 162 -24.59 33.11 28.25
C TYR A 162 -24.66 33.15 26.71
N ILE A 163 -25.79 32.76 26.12
CA ILE A 163 -25.94 32.54 24.66
C ILE A 163 -25.88 33.85 23.84
N LEU A 164 -26.03 35.03 24.47
CA LEU A 164 -26.41 36.25 23.75
C LEU A 164 -25.37 37.38 23.66
N GLU A 165 -24.21 37.28 24.31
CA GLU A 165 -23.25 38.39 24.36
C GLU A 165 -21.84 37.94 23.94
N HIS A 166 -21.18 38.69 23.02
CA HIS A 166 -19.76 38.61 22.56
C HIS A 166 -19.45 37.88 21.23
N SER A 167 -19.90 38.43 20.09
CA SER A 167 -19.81 37.79 18.76
C SER A 167 -18.40 37.51 18.19
N GLN A 168 -17.37 38.30 18.50
CA GLN A 168 -16.04 38.16 17.86
C GLN A 168 -15.12 37.14 18.53
N THR A 169 -15.11 37.05 19.88
CA THR A 169 -14.32 36.06 20.63
C THR A 169 -14.90 34.65 20.52
N LEU A 170 -16.21 34.54 20.28
CA LEU A 170 -16.90 33.27 20.05
C LEU A 170 -16.45 32.60 18.74
N LYS A 171 -16.18 33.35 17.66
CA LYS A 171 -15.80 32.77 16.37
C LYS A 171 -14.48 32.00 16.40
N THR A 172 -13.43 32.59 16.96
CA THR A 172 -12.10 31.93 17.07
C THR A 172 -12.15 30.71 18.01
N HIS A 173 -12.98 30.78 19.05
CA HIS A 173 -13.27 29.65 19.92
C HIS A 173 -13.94 28.50 19.15
N PHE A 174 -14.93 28.82 18.32
CA PHE A 174 -15.66 27.87 17.50
C PHE A 174 -14.81 27.20 16.42
N ASP A 175 -13.91 27.95 15.78
CA ASP A 175 -12.93 27.40 14.85
C ASP A 175 -11.98 26.41 15.55
N ALA A 176 -11.48 26.77 16.73
CA ALA A 176 -10.61 25.90 17.53
C ALA A 176 -11.34 24.63 18.00
N LEU A 177 -12.61 24.77 18.41
CA LEU A 177 -13.45 23.66 18.81
C LEU A 177 -13.73 22.71 17.65
N SER A 178 -14.07 23.23 16.46
CA SER A 178 -14.30 22.42 15.27
C SER A 178 -13.07 21.61 14.89
N LYS A 179 -11.87 22.21 14.97
CA LYS A 179 -10.60 21.50 14.76
C LYS A 179 -10.36 20.42 15.82
N LEU A 180 -10.66 20.70 17.09
CA LEU A 180 -10.54 19.71 18.17
C LEU A 180 -11.49 18.53 17.95
N ILE A 181 -12.75 18.79 17.60
CA ILE A 181 -13.75 17.75 17.33
C ILE A 181 -13.30 16.85 16.19
N ASN A 182 -12.83 17.42 15.08
CA ASN A 182 -12.30 16.63 13.96
C ASN A 182 -11.11 15.78 14.40
N ALA A 183 -10.14 16.36 15.11
CA ALA A 183 -8.99 15.62 15.61
C ALA A 183 -9.40 14.46 16.55
N MET A 184 -10.36 14.66 17.45
CA MET A 184 -10.87 13.60 18.33
C MET A 184 -11.55 12.46 17.55
N VAL A 185 -12.33 12.81 16.51
CA VAL A 185 -13.00 11.83 15.63
C VAL A 185 -11.97 11.04 14.83
N ASP A 186 -10.95 11.71 14.27
CA ASP A 186 -9.90 11.08 13.47
C ASP A 186 -9.06 10.11 14.32
N VAL A 187 -8.63 10.54 15.52
CA VAL A 187 -7.95 9.65 16.48
C VAL A 187 -8.83 8.45 16.85
N THR A 188 -10.13 8.68 17.09
CA THR A 188 -11.06 7.59 17.44
C THR A 188 -11.21 6.59 16.32
N LYS A 189 -11.29 7.05 15.08
CA LYS A 189 -11.30 6.19 13.90
C LYS A 189 -10.04 5.33 13.82
N CYS A 190 -8.86 5.94 13.98
CA CYS A 190 -7.60 5.19 14.03
C CYS A 190 -7.57 4.13 15.14
N ILE A 191 -8.05 4.47 16.35
CA ILE A 191 -8.10 3.51 17.46
C ILE A 191 -9.01 2.32 17.11
N VAL A 192 -10.21 2.57 16.60
CA VAL A 192 -11.17 1.51 16.23
C VAL A 192 -10.56 0.61 15.16
N GLU A 193 -10.01 1.19 14.08
CA GLU A 193 -9.37 0.41 13.02
C GLU A 193 -8.18 -0.43 13.54
N LEU A 194 -7.32 0.15 14.38
CA LEU A 194 -6.19 -0.57 15.00
C LEU A 194 -6.66 -1.75 15.87
N THR A 195 -7.77 -1.60 16.60
CA THR A 195 -8.32 -2.67 17.44
C THR A 195 -9.07 -3.75 16.66
N GLU A 196 -9.46 -3.48 15.41
CA GLU A 196 -10.17 -4.41 14.53
C GLU A 196 -9.24 -5.10 13.52
N LEU A 197 -7.92 -4.83 13.56
CA LEU A 197 -6.96 -5.46 12.66
C LEU A 197 -6.95 -6.99 12.79
N PRO A 198 -6.79 -7.73 11.68
CA PRO A 198 -6.85 -9.19 11.68
C PRO A 198 -5.65 -9.81 12.42
N SER A 199 -5.93 -10.42 13.57
CA SER A 199 -4.93 -11.05 14.45
C SER A 199 -4.12 -12.18 13.79
N LYS A 200 -4.65 -12.79 12.72
CA LYS A 200 -3.92 -13.77 11.90
C LYS A 200 -2.61 -13.19 11.34
N TYR A 201 -2.62 -11.91 10.95
CA TYR A 201 -1.51 -11.28 10.23
C TYR A 201 -0.64 -10.41 11.14
N ILE A 202 -1.17 -9.86 12.23
CA ILE A 202 -0.41 -8.98 13.11
C ILE A 202 -0.68 -9.33 14.57
N SER A 203 0.40 -9.50 15.34
CA SER A 203 0.33 -9.75 16.78
C SER A 203 0.28 -8.43 17.54
N ILE A 204 -0.53 -8.37 18.60
CA ILE A 204 -0.63 -7.18 19.46
C ILE A 204 0.66 -6.89 20.23
N ASP A 205 1.50 -7.92 20.41
CA ASP A 205 2.75 -7.82 21.16
C ASP A 205 3.95 -7.39 20.29
N GLU A 206 3.78 -7.35 18.97
CA GLU A 206 4.85 -7.03 18.03
C GLU A 206 4.68 -5.63 17.41
N PRO A 207 5.77 -4.87 17.20
CA PRO A 207 5.72 -3.65 16.39
C PRO A 207 5.27 -3.96 14.96
N PRO A 208 4.47 -3.10 14.30
CA PRO A 208 4.07 -1.75 14.73
C PRO A 208 2.86 -1.67 15.67
N LEU A 209 2.11 -2.77 15.87
CA LEU A 209 0.87 -2.75 16.64
C LEU A 209 1.10 -2.52 18.14
N SER A 210 2.14 -3.12 18.72
CA SER A 210 2.46 -2.91 20.15
C SER A 210 2.80 -1.45 20.48
N THR A 211 3.50 -0.76 19.57
CA THR A 211 3.75 0.69 19.64
C THR A 211 2.43 1.46 19.60
N ALA A 212 1.54 1.13 18.66
CA ALA A 212 0.23 1.77 18.54
C ALA A 212 -0.60 1.58 19.83
N MET A 213 -0.59 0.38 20.41
CA MET A 213 -1.30 0.07 21.66
C MET A 213 -0.84 0.93 22.84
N ALA A 214 0.46 1.22 22.95
CA ALA A 214 0.96 2.14 23.98
C ALA A 214 0.39 3.55 23.83
N HIS A 215 0.25 4.02 22.58
CA HIS A 215 -0.33 5.32 22.27
C HIS A 215 -1.86 5.35 22.38
N ILE A 216 -2.56 4.22 22.22
CA ILE A 216 -4.03 4.13 22.39
C ILE A 216 -4.45 4.52 23.81
N HIS A 217 -3.73 4.09 24.84
CA HIS A 217 -4.03 4.47 26.24
C HIS A 217 -3.93 5.98 26.44
N THR A 218 -2.85 6.57 25.92
CA THR A 218 -2.60 8.02 25.94
C THR A 218 -3.71 8.76 25.19
N ALA A 219 -4.02 8.31 23.98
CA ALA A 219 -5.06 8.89 23.13
C ALA A 219 -6.43 8.88 23.80
N THR A 220 -6.80 7.75 24.42
CA THR A 220 -8.08 7.60 25.13
C THR A 220 -8.20 8.63 26.25
N TYR A 221 -7.15 8.80 27.05
CA TYR A 221 -7.15 9.81 28.11
C TYR A 221 -7.32 11.23 27.57
N TRP A 222 -6.58 11.59 26.53
CA TRP A 222 -6.64 12.92 25.96
C TRP A 222 -8.01 13.20 25.31
N ILE A 223 -8.65 12.22 24.66
CA ILE A 223 -10.02 12.38 24.13
C ILE A 223 -11.02 12.61 25.26
N ILE A 224 -11.05 11.75 26.28
CA ILE A 224 -12.00 11.87 27.40
C ILE A 224 -11.79 13.20 28.15
N SER A 225 -10.53 13.54 28.42
CA SER A 225 -10.17 14.82 29.04
C SER A 225 -10.56 16.01 28.15
N SER A 226 -10.48 15.89 26.83
CA SER A 226 -10.90 16.95 25.90
C SER A 226 -12.38 17.24 25.96
N VAL A 227 -13.18 16.18 26.01
CA VAL A 227 -14.63 16.30 26.20
C VAL A 227 -14.92 17.01 27.52
N ILE A 228 -14.31 16.59 28.63
CA ILE A 228 -14.56 17.20 29.95
C ILE A 228 -14.07 18.66 30.01
N VAL A 229 -12.87 18.96 29.51
CA VAL A 229 -12.31 20.32 29.51
C VAL A 229 -13.19 21.26 28.71
N HIS A 230 -13.79 20.80 27.60
CA HIS A 230 -14.77 21.60 26.85
C HIS A 230 -16.01 21.94 27.69
N TYR A 231 -16.49 21.03 28.54
CA TYR A 231 -17.62 21.31 29.43
C TYR A 231 -17.29 22.30 30.55
N ILE A 232 -16.06 22.25 31.07
CA ILE A 232 -15.62 23.07 32.22
C ILE A 232 -15.10 24.45 31.78
N ASP A 233 -14.31 24.53 30.71
CA ASP A 233 -13.67 25.77 30.25
C ASP A 233 -14.21 26.23 28.88
N PHE A 234 -15.40 26.84 28.91
CA PHE A 234 -16.05 27.41 27.72
C PHE A 234 -15.33 28.66 27.16
N LYS A 235 -14.20 29.10 27.75
CA LYS A 235 -13.45 30.30 27.31
C LYS A 235 -12.37 30.01 26.25
N GLY A 236 -12.13 28.75 25.88
CA GLY A 236 -11.45 28.35 24.62
C GLY A 236 -9.93 28.30 24.59
N ILE A 237 -9.23 28.87 25.57
CA ILE A 237 -7.76 28.90 25.55
C ILE A 237 -7.19 27.48 25.75
N ARG A 238 -7.82 26.66 26.61
CA ARG A 238 -7.42 25.26 26.81
C ARG A 238 -7.72 24.39 25.59
N THR A 239 -8.76 24.70 24.82
CA THR A 239 -9.16 24.00 23.60
C THR A 239 -8.05 23.99 22.54
N ILE A 240 -7.38 25.13 22.29
CA ILE A 240 -6.33 25.23 21.26
C ILE A 240 -5.12 24.34 21.57
N LYS A 241 -4.64 24.37 22.82
CA LYS A 241 -3.49 23.53 23.24
C LYS A 241 -3.80 22.05 23.09
N LEU A 242 -5.03 21.69 23.39
CA LEU A 242 -5.52 20.33 23.32
C LEU A 242 -5.69 19.85 21.87
N THR A 243 -6.13 20.71 20.97
CA THR A 243 -6.17 20.42 19.52
C THR A 243 -4.80 19.98 19.01
N HIS A 244 -3.74 20.75 19.30
CA HIS A 244 -2.39 20.38 18.87
C HIS A 244 -1.93 19.03 19.45
N LYS A 245 -2.27 18.74 20.71
CA LYS A 245 -1.92 17.47 21.36
C LYS A 245 -2.63 16.29 20.71
N VAL A 246 -3.94 16.40 20.47
CA VAL A 246 -4.76 15.35 19.84
C VAL A 246 -4.36 15.15 18.38
N SER A 247 -4.08 16.21 17.62
CA SER A 247 -3.58 16.11 16.25
C SER A 247 -2.21 15.43 16.17
N SER A 248 -1.29 15.71 17.09
CA SER A 248 0.01 15.01 17.14
C SER A 248 -0.14 13.52 17.44
N ILE A 249 -1.11 13.15 18.30
CA ILE A 249 -1.44 11.74 18.56
C ILE A 249 -2.04 11.08 17.30
N HIS A 250 -2.89 11.80 16.57
CA HIS A 250 -3.46 11.32 15.30
C HIS A 250 -2.36 10.99 14.29
N GLU A 251 -1.43 11.91 14.04
CA GLU A 251 -0.32 11.69 13.10
C GLU A 251 0.49 10.43 13.45
N HIS A 252 0.78 10.23 14.74
CA HIS A 252 1.51 9.05 15.19
C HIS A 252 0.71 7.75 15.01
N LEU A 253 -0.55 7.71 15.44
CA LEU A 253 -1.40 6.53 15.31
C LEU A 253 -1.68 6.19 13.83
N GLN A 254 -1.89 7.20 13.00
CA GLN A 254 -2.08 7.03 11.56
C GLN A 254 -0.81 6.46 10.91
N SER A 255 0.37 6.93 11.30
CA SER A 255 1.64 6.36 10.84
C SER A 255 1.78 4.89 11.24
N GLN A 256 1.47 4.54 12.49
CA GLN A 256 1.51 3.14 12.93
C GLN A 256 0.48 2.26 12.20
N LEU A 257 -0.72 2.79 11.94
CA LEU A 257 -1.76 2.09 11.18
C LEU A 257 -1.32 1.80 9.74
N CYS A 258 -0.67 2.75 9.06
CA CYS A 258 -0.09 2.51 7.73
C CYS A 258 0.95 1.38 7.77
N LEU A 259 1.88 1.41 8.74
CA LEU A 259 2.87 0.34 8.91
C LEU A 259 2.23 -1.02 9.19
N CYS A 260 1.12 -1.05 9.94
CA CYS A 260 0.35 -2.28 10.17
C CYS A 260 -0.18 -2.86 8.85
N TYR A 261 -0.81 -2.03 8.01
CA TYR A 261 -1.34 -2.48 6.72
C TYR A 261 -0.23 -2.97 5.78
N GLU A 262 0.89 -2.25 5.69
CA GLU A 262 2.06 -2.67 4.89
C GLU A 262 2.55 -4.07 5.33
N ARG A 263 2.65 -4.30 6.64
CA ARG A 263 3.08 -5.59 7.20
C ARG A 263 2.08 -6.72 6.93
N ILE A 264 0.78 -6.41 7.00
CA ILE A 264 -0.30 -7.36 6.68
C ILE A 264 -0.22 -7.75 5.21
N ASP A 265 -0.07 -6.78 4.32
CA ASP A 265 -0.01 -7.01 2.88
C ASP A 265 1.27 -7.78 2.48
N GLU A 266 2.40 -7.49 3.12
CA GLU A 266 3.63 -8.27 2.96
C GLU A 266 3.41 -9.74 3.35
N LYS A 267 2.80 -10.01 4.51
CA LYS A 267 2.49 -11.40 4.92
C LYS A 267 1.53 -12.11 3.98
N LYS A 268 0.47 -11.42 3.51
CA LYS A 268 -0.45 -11.97 2.50
C LYS A 268 0.27 -12.31 1.20
N LEU A 269 1.15 -11.42 0.74
CA LEU A 269 1.97 -11.64 -0.44
C LEU A 269 2.88 -12.87 -0.26
N MET A 270 3.50 -13.03 0.91
CA MET A 270 4.34 -14.18 1.23
C MET A 270 3.56 -15.49 1.30
N GLU A 271 2.36 -15.48 1.89
CA GLU A 271 1.45 -16.64 1.90
C GLU A 271 1.05 -17.05 0.48
N ALA A 272 0.63 -16.08 -0.34
CA ALA A 272 0.26 -16.31 -1.73
C ALA A 272 1.45 -16.81 -2.57
N PHE A 273 2.64 -16.23 -2.39
CA PHE A 273 3.87 -16.68 -3.02
C PHE A 273 4.22 -18.12 -2.64
N ALA A 274 4.19 -18.45 -1.35
CA ALA A 274 4.48 -19.81 -0.87
C ALA A 274 3.45 -20.82 -1.38
N HIS A 275 2.18 -20.44 -1.43
CA HIS A 275 1.11 -21.26 -2.00
C HIS A 275 1.34 -21.52 -3.49
N PHE A 276 1.66 -20.48 -4.27
CA PHE A 276 1.96 -20.60 -5.69
C PHE A 276 3.18 -21.48 -5.94
N LYS A 277 4.28 -21.27 -5.19
CA LYS A 277 5.50 -22.07 -5.25
C LYS A 277 5.23 -23.56 -5.01
N ARG A 278 4.48 -23.91 -3.96
CA ARG A 278 4.09 -25.31 -3.70
C ARG A 278 3.24 -25.88 -4.83
N THR A 279 2.33 -25.09 -5.38
CA THR A 279 1.43 -25.51 -6.45
C THR A 279 2.18 -25.85 -7.74
N ILE A 280 3.15 -25.04 -8.13
CA ILE A 280 3.89 -25.23 -9.38
C ILE A 280 4.98 -26.32 -9.28
N GLU A 281 5.51 -26.57 -8.09
CA GLU A 281 6.48 -27.64 -7.83
C GLU A 281 5.82 -29.02 -7.72
N THR A 282 4.55 -29.09 -7.32
CA THR A 282 3.82 -30.34 -7.18
C THR A 282 3.22 -30.79 -8.52
N PRO A 283 3.32 -32.08 -8.87
CA PRO A 283 2.69 -32.60 -10.09
C PRO A 283 1.17 -32.44 -10.05
N GLN A 284 0.60 -31.78 -11.07
CA GLN A 284 -0.85 -31.60 -11.19
C GLN A 284 -1.45 -32.64 -12.16
N VAL A 285 -2.78 -32.83 -12.07
CA VAL A 285 -3.54 -33.70 -12.98
C VAL A 285 -3.49 -33.15 -14.41
N ASP A 286 -3.60 -31.84 -14.55
CA ASP A 286 -3.36 -31.09 -15.78
C ASP A 286 -2.82 -29.69 -15.44
N ASN A 287 -2.34 -28.99 -16.47
CA ASN A 287 -1.75 -27.66 -16.37
C ASN A 287 -2.74 -26.53 -16.05
N LEU A 288 -4.05 -26.79 -16.00
CA LEU A 288 -5.07 -25.73 -15.95
C LEU A 288 -4.97 -24.89 -14.68
N MET A 289 -4.80 -25.54 -13.52
CA MET A 289 -4.72 -24.85 -12.22
C MET A 289 -3.52 -23.90 -12.15
N ILE A 290 -2.39 -24.29 -12.74
CA ILE A 290 -1.17 -23.46 -12.77
C ILE A 290 -1.38 -22.27 -13.70
N LEU A 291 -1.97 -22.49 -14.87
CA LEU A 291 -2.28 -21.42 -15.82
C LEU A 291 -3.30 -20.43 -15.23
N GLN A 292 -4.34 -20.90 -14.54
CA GLN A 292 -5.32 -20.05 -13.86
C GLN A 292 -4.72 -19.25 -12.70
N ASN A 293 -3.72 -19.79 -12.00
CA ASN A 293 -3.02 -19.03 -10.97
C ASN A 293 -2.13 -17.93 -11.58
N ILE A 294 -1.60 -18.14 -12.79
CA ILE A 294 -0.76 -17.15 -13.49
C ILE A 294 -1.62 -16.04 -14.13
N PHE A 295 -2.73 -16.42 -14.76
CA PHE A 295 -3.54 -15.54 -15.61
C PHE A 295 -4.90 -15.15 -15.01
N GLY A 296 -5.23 -15.63 -13.80
CA GLY A 296 -6.54 -15.42 -13.20
C GLY A 296 -7.59 -16.47 -13.58
N LYS A 297 -8.62 -16.61 -12.74
CA LYS A 297 -9.67 -17.65 -12.88
C LYS A 297 -10.73 -17.32 -13.93
N GLU A 298 -10.93 -16.03 -14.22
CA GLU A 298 -12.03 -15.52 -15.05
C GLU A 298 -11.55 -14.78 -16.30
N GLU A 299 -10.24 -14.73 -16.56
CA GLU A 299 -9.73 -14.00 -17.71
C GLU A 299 -9.93 -14.80 -19.01
N ASN A 300 -10.72 -14.21 -19.90
CA ASN A 300 -10.73 -14.56 -21.30
C ASN A 300 -9.38 -14.15 -21.91
N LEU A 301 -8.66 -15.13 -22.44
CA LEU A 301 -7.41 -14.91 -23.15
C LEU A 301 -7.74 -14.23 -24.49
N LEU A 302 -7.16 -13.07 -24.79
CA LEU A 302 -7.37 -12.39 -26.07
C LEU A 302 -6.44 -12.98 -27.15
N ASN A 303 -7.01 -13.45 -28.26
CA ASN A 303 -6.22 -13.86 -29.41
C ASN A 303 -5.62 -12.65 -30.16
N LEU A 304 -4.70 -12.88 -31.11
CA LEU A 304 -4.14 -11.85 -31.99
C LEU A 304 -5.24 -11.03 -32.70
N ASP A 305 -6.35 -11.69 -33.04
CA ASP A 305 -7.54 -11.08 -33.66
C ASP A 305 -8.49 -10.41 -32.65
N ARG A 306 -8.07 -10.28 -31.38
CA ARG A 306 -8.88 -9.82 -30.23
C ARG A 306 -10.13 -10.65 -29.94
N ALA A 307 -10.19 -11.88 -30.46
CA ALA A 307 -11.23 -12.84 -30.11
C ALA A 307 -10.96 -13.41 -28.71
N GLU A 308 -12.00 -13.51 -27.88
CA GLU A 308 -11.91 -14.14 -26.56
C GLU A 308 -11.75 -15.66 -26.70
N VAL A 309 -10.71 -16.21 -26.09
CA VAL A 309 -10.39 -17.63 -26.05
C VAL A 309 -10.34 -18.07 -24.59
N TYR A 310 -10.88 -19.25 -24.31
CA TYR A 310 -10.80 -19.82 -22.97
C TYR A 310 -9.43 -20.48 -22.74
N ILE A 311 -8.86 -20.25 -21.56
CA ILE A 311 -7.62 -20.90 -21.09
C ILE A 311 -7.63 -22.42 -21.18
N ASN A 312 -8.83 -23.03 -21.16
CA ASN A 312 -9.06 -24.46 -21.36
C ASN A 312 -8.50 -25.00 -22.68
N VAL A 313 -8.29 -24.16 -23.70
CA VAL A 313 -7.67 -24.58 -24.97
C VAL A 313 -6.22 -25.04 -24.78
N LEU A 314 -5.54 -24.57 -23.72
CA LEU A 314 -4.18 -24.96 -23.36
C LEU A 314 -4.14 -26.23 -22.48
N ARG A 315 -5.29 -26.78 -22.09
CA ARG A 315 -5.38 -27.93 -21.18
C ARG A 315 -4.66 -29.16 -21.76
N ARG A 316 -3.81 -29.79 -20.95
CA ARG A 316 -3.00 -30.97 -21.31
C ARG A 316 -2.10 -30.76 -22.54
N LYS A 317 -1.72 -29.52 -22.83
CA LYS A 317 -0.74 -29.18 -23.86
C LYS A 317 0.58 -28.75 -23.25
N TYR A 318 1.64 -28.83 -24.03
CA TYR A 318 2.86 -28.10 -23.72
C TYR A 318 2.60 -26.60 -23.93
N VAL A 319 3.00 -25.78 -22.97
CA VAL A 319 2.79 -24.32 -23.01
C VAL A 319 4.14 -23.62 -22.94
N LEU A 320 4.36 -22.67 -23.84
CA LEU A 320 5.52 -21.78 -23.84
C LEU A 320 5.05 -20.41 -23.37
N LEU A 321 5.51 -20.00 -22.19
CA LEU A 321 5.23 -18.69 -21.62
C LEU A 321 6.36 -17.73 -21.99
N LEU A 322 6.10 -16.81 -22.91
CA LEU A 322 7.00 -15.70 -23.17
C LEU A 322 6.78 -14.63 -22.11
N ILE A 323 7.82 -14.33 -21.34
CA ILE A 323 7.80 -13.29 -20.31
C ILE A 323 8.81 -12.25 -20.73
N SER A 324 8.36 -11.00 -20.87
CA SER A 324 9.19 -9.89 -21.28
C SER A 324 8.81 -8.61 -20.55
N ASP A 325 9.70 -7.62 -20.63
CA ASP A 325 9.32 -6.23 -20.38
C ASP A 325 8.56 -5.68 -21.61
N ILE A 326 8.15 -4.41 -21.58
CA ILE A 326 7.44 -3.75 -22.70
C ILE A 326 8.28 -3.76 -23.99
N ASP A 327 9.61 -3.73 -23.87
CA ASP A 327 10.55 -3.74 -24.99
C ASP A 327 11.02 -5.17 -25.34
N ILE A 328 10.40 -5.81 -26.34
CA ILE A 328 10.90 -7.06 -26.94
C ILE A 328 11.71 -6.74 -28.20
N PHE A 329 12.89 -7.36 -28.38
CA PHE A 329 13.67 -7.18 -29.60
C PHE A 329 13.07 -7.97 -30.77
N GLU A 330 13.09 -7.40 -31.98
CA GLU A 330 12.54 -8.02 -33.19
C GLU A 330 13.21 -9.37 -33.49
N GLU A 331 14.50 -9.51 -33.17
CA GLU A 331 15.23 -10.78 -33.32
C GLU A 331 14.71 -11.87 -32.36
N GLU A 332 14.26 -11.48 -31.16
CA GLU A 332 13.67 -12.40 -30.18
C GLU A 332 12.28 -12.86 -30.63
N ILE A 333 11.51 -11.98 -31.29
CA ILE A 333 10.22 -12.31 -31.93
C ILE A 333 10.43 -13.27 -33.10
N ARG A 334 11.43 -13.02 -33.96
CA ARG A 334 11.72 -13.85 -35.14
C ARG A 334 12.01 -15.31 -34.79
N VAL A 335 12.73 -15.57 -33.70
CA VAL A 335 13.00 -16.95 -33.28
C VAL A 335 11.74 -17.68 -32.85
N LEU A 336 10.83 -16.98 -32.17
CA LEU A 336 9.52 -17.53 -31.85
C LEU A 336 8.77 -17.86 -33.14
N GLU A 337 8.71 -16.92 -34.10
CA GLU A 337 8.04 -17.17 -35.39
C GLU A 337 8.57 -18.40 -36.12
N VAL A 338 9.88 -18.65 -36.12
CA VAL A 338 10.48 -19.83 -36.78
C VAL A 338 10.03 -21.12 -36.08
N VAL A 339 10.09 -21.16 -34.75
CA VAL A 339 9.63 -22.33 -33.98
C VAL A 339 8.12 -22.58 -34.18
N TYR A 340 7.33 -21.51 -34.33
CA TYR A 340 5.87 -21.60 -34.50
C TYR A 340 5.41 -21.88 -35.95
N LYS A 341 6.04 -21.29 -36.98
CA LYS A 341 5.64 -21.46 -38.40
C LYS A 341 5.71 -22.90 -38.86
N GLU A 342 6.62 -23.70 -38.30
CA GLU A 342 6.73 -25.13 -38.60
C GLU A 342 5.65 -25.99 -37.89
N ARG A 343 4.91 -25.44 -36.91
CA ARG A 343 3.94 -26.19 -36.09
C ARG A 343 2.48 -25.78 -36.26
N GLY A 344 2.18 -24.71 -37.00
CA GLY A 344 0.81 -24.34 -37.36
C GLY A 344 -0.07 -24.03 -36.15
N ASN A 345 0.10 -22.83 -35.57
CA ASN A 345 -0.92 -21.97 -34.94
C ASN A 345 -0.22 -20.97 -33.99
N LEU A 346 -0.30 -19.69 -34.31
CA LEU A 346 0.08 -18.60 -33.41
C LEU A 346 -1.17 -18.23 -32.62
N ASP A 347 -1.51 -19.04 -31.63
CA ASP A 347 -2.55 -18.63 -30.70
C ASP A 347 -1.91 -17.65 -29.72
N SER A 348 -2.19 -16.36 -29.93
CA SER A 348 -2.32 -15.30 -28.91
C SER A 348 -1.09 -14.58 -28.31
N GLN A 349 -1.24 -13.25 -28.14
CA GLN A 349 -0.40 -12.34 -27.34
C GLN A 349 -1.32 -11.63 -26.33
N PHE A 350 -0.91 -11.52 -25.07
CA PHE A 350 -1.82 -11.10 -24.00
C PHE A 350 -1.29 -9.94 -23.15
N PRO A 351 -2.08 -8.87 -22.94
CA PRO A 351 -1.95 -8.05 -21.76
C PRO A 351 -2.68 -8.73 -20.60
N LEU A 352 -1.97 -9.12 -19.54
CA LEU A 352 -2.48 -9.90 -18.42
C LEU A 352 -2.33 -9.14 -17.10
N CYS A 353 -3.37 -9.16 -16.26
CA CYS A 353 -3.25 -8.76 -14.86
C CYS A 353 -2.67 -9.93 -14.06
N ILE A 354 -1.34 -10.02 -14.01
CA ILE A 354 -0.64 -11.07 -13.26
C ILE A 354 -0.67 -10.72 -11.76
N GLU A 355 -1.04 -11.67 -10.92
CA GLU A 355 -1.03 -11.49 -9.46
C GLU A 355 0.38 -11.14 -8.94
N PRO A 356 0.51 -10.23 -7.95
CA PRO A 356 1.82 -9.83 -7.41
C PRO A 356 2.69 -10.99 -6.90
N ALA A 357 2.08 -12.04 -6.35
CA ALA A 357 2.77 -13.25 -5.90
C ALA A 357 3.43 -14.02 -7.05
N VAL A 358 2.76 -14.07 -8.21
CA VAL A 358 3.30 -14.70 -9.42
C VAL A 358 4.41 -13.85 -10.02
N ILE A 359 4.26 -12.52 -10.04
CA ILE A 359 5.32 -11.60 -10.48
C ILE A 359 6.59 -11.81 -9.63
N LYS A 360 6.43 -11.93 -8.31
CA LYS A 360 7.54 -12.21 -7.40
C LYS A 360 8.19 -13.55 -7.74
N TYR A 361 7.41 -14.60 -7.96
CA TYR A 361 7.90 -15.92 -8.38
C TYR A 361 8.67 -15.89 -9.71
N ILE A 362 8.15 -15.22 -10.72
CA ILE A 362 8.80 -15.03 -12.02
C ILE A 362 10.19 -14.37 -11.86
N ARG A 363 10.30 -13.39 -10.96
CA ARG A 363 11.57 -12.68 -10.71
C ARG A 363 12.56 -13.52 -9.90
N GLU A 364 12.11 -14.12 -8.80
CA GLU A 364 12.98 -14.80 -7.83
C GLU A 364 13.35 -16.23 -8.27
N GLU A 365 12.40 -16.99 -8.81
CA GLU A 365 12.57 -18.42 -9.09
C GLU A 365 12.84 -18.69 -10.58
N TRP A 366 12.21 -17.93 -11.49
CA TRP A 366 12.52 -18.02 -12.93
C TRP A 366 13.62 -17.07 -13.39
N GLY A 367 14.11 -16.19 -12.51
CA GLY A 367 15.26 -15.33 -12.78
C GLY A 367 15.01 -14.26 -13.85
N PHE A 368 13.75 -13.82 -14.03
CA PHE A 368 13.45 -12.74 -14.97
C PHE A 368 14.05 -11.41 -14.50
N VAL A 369 15.04 -10.91 -15.25
CA VAL A 369 15.70 -9.60 -15.01
C VAL A 369 15.69 -8.78 -16.30
N LYS A 370 14.53 -8.20 -16.64
CA LYS A 370 14.26 -7.32 -17.81
C LYS A 370 14.42 -7.97 -19.19
N LYS A 371 15.32 -8.93 -19.35
CA LYS A 371 15.50 -9.69 -20.59
C LYS A 371 14.39 -10.72 -20.72
N PRO A 372 13.83 -10.90 -21.92
CA PRO A 372 12.79 -11.89 -22.09
C PRO A 372 13.30 -13.29 -21.78
N ILE A 373 12.41 -14.11 -21.25
CA ILE A 373 12.61 -15.54 -21.03
C ILE A 373 11.43 -16.29 -21.62
N THR A 374 11.65 -17.55 -21.98
CA THR A 374 10.56 -18.45 -22.41
C THR A 374 10.50 -19.64 -21.49
N VAL A 375 9.49 -19.70 -20.63
CA VAL A 375 9.31 -20.80 -19.68
C VAL A 375 8.52 -21.91 -20.36
N THR A 376 8.98 -23.15 -20.25
CA THR A 376 8.29 -24.32 -20.84
C THR A 376 7.56 -25.10 -19.76
N LEU A 377 6.25 -25.27 -19.92
CA LEU A 377 5.40 -26.10 -19.07
C LEU A 377 4.97 -27.37 -19.82
N ASN A 378 4.95 -28.50 -19.11
CA ASN A 378 4.39 -29.75 -19.64
C ASN A 378 2.84 -29.81 -19.49
N PRO A 379 2.18 -30.85 -20.03
CA PRO A 379 0.72 -31.05 -19.87
C PRO A 379 0.19 -31.10 -18.43
N GLN A 380 1.05 -31.41 -17.45
CA GLN A 380 0.77 -31.43 -16.01
C GLN A 380 1.11 -30.09 -15.32
N GLY A 381 1.55 -29.09 -16.08
CA GLY A 381 1.93 -27.76 -15.59
C GLY A 381 3.28 -27.69 -14.87
N LYS A 382 4.07 -28.78 -14.88
CA LYS A 382 5.44 -28.77 -14.36
C LYS A 382 6.35 -27.96 -15.30
N VAL A 383 7.21 -27.13 -14.72
CA VAL A 383 8.27 -26.41 -15.44
C VAL A 383 9.33 -27.41 -15.91
N LEU A 384 9.55 -27.49 -17.22
CA LEU A 384 10.59 -28.30 -17.85
C LEU A 384 11.89 -27.52 -18.07
N CYS A 385 11.76 -26.23 -18.35
CA CYS A 385 12.88 -25.33 -18.53
C CYS A 385 12.44 -23.91 -18.14
N PRO A 386 13.13 -23.24 -17.19
CA PRO A 386 12.83 -21.87 -16.80
C PRO A 386 13.21 -20.84 -17.88
N ASN A 387 14.09 -21.20 -18.83
CA ASN A 387 14.39 -20.35 -19.97
C ASN A 387 14.83 -21.16 -21.21
N ALA A 388 13.89 -21.40 -22.12
CA ALA A 388 14.10 -22.16 -23.34
C ALA A 388 14.62 -21.33 -24.53
N LEU A 389 14.81 -20.02 -24.39
CA LEU A 389 15.20 -19.17 -25.52
C LEU A 389 16.50 -19.67 -26.17
N SER A 390 17.54 -19.98 -25.40
CA SER A 390 18.81 -20.49 -25.93
C SER A 390 18.60 -21.76 -26.77
N MET A 391 17.76 -22.68 -26.29
CA MET A 391 17.44 -23.89 -27.05
C MET A 391 16.69 -23.59 -28.36
N MET A 392 15.72 -22.67 -28.31
CA MET A 392 14.96 -22.25 -29.49
C MET A 392 15.86 -21.59 -30.53
N TRP A 393 16.83 -20.79 -30.10
CA TRP A 393 17.80 -20.12 -30.96
C TRP A 393 18.76 -21.11 -31.63
N ILE A 394 19.29 -22.07 -30.89
CA ILE A 394 20.37 -22.95 -31.36
C ILE A 394 19.85 -24.19 -32.10
N TRP A 395 18.76 -24.77 -31.61
CA TRP A 395 18.25 -26.07 -32.07
C TRP A 395 16.83 -26.00 -32.64
N GLY A 396 16.16 -24.86 -32.54
CA GLY A 396 14.79 -24.69 -33.04
C GLY A 396 13.86 -25.80 -32.55
N ASN A 397 13.05 -26.35 -33.46
CA ASN A 397 12.08 -27.40 -33.15
C ASN A 397 12.69 -28.75 -32.78
N SER A 398 13.95 -29.01 -33.12
CA SER A 398 14.62 -30.29 -32.77
C SER A 398 14.78 -30.46 -31.25
N ALA A 399 14.80 -29.36 -30.49
CA ALA A 399 14.88 -29.39 -29.05
C ALA A 399 13.54 -29.59 -28.33
N PHE A 400 12.41 -29.57 -29.04
CA PHE A 400 11.10 -29.78 -28.43
C PHE A 400 10.92 -31.23 -27.92
N PRO A 401 10.34 -31.49 -26.74
CA PRO A 401 9.91 -30.51 -25.73
C PRO A 401 11.11 -29.88 -25.02
N PHE A 402 11.16 -28.56 -24.99
CA PHE A 402 12.26 -27.80 -24.40
C PHE A 402 12.37 -28.09 -22.91
N SER A 403 13.45 -28.76 -22.50
CA SER A 403 13.69 -29.18 -21.13
C SER A 403 15.17 -29.01 -20.78
N SER A 404 15.47 -28.73 -19.51
CA SER A 404 16.86 -28.59 -19.05
C SER A 404 17.67 -29.87 -19.28
N GLU A 405 17.06 -31.04 -19.16
CA GLU A 405 17.70 -32.34 -19.45
C GLU A 405 18.09 -32.45 -20.95
N LYS A 406 17.21 -32.04 -21.87
CA LYS A 406 17.54 -32.01 -23.29
C LYS A 406 18.64 -31.01 -23.60
N GLU A 407 18.58 -29.81 -23.03
CA GLU A 407 19.62 -28.80 -23.19
C GLU A 407 20.99 -29.36 -22.79
N GLU A 408 21.09 -29.98 -21.61
CA GLU A 408 22.32 -30.60 -21.14
C GLU A 408 22.81 -31.71 -22.08
N SER A 409 21.89 -32.54 -22.58
CA SER A 409 22.23 -33.61 -23.53
C SER A 409 22.80 -33.08 -24.85
N PHE A 410 22.23 -31.99 -25.39
CA PHE A 410 22.72 -31.39 -26.63
C PHE A 410 24.06 -30.71 -26.44
N TRP A 411 24.27 -30.05 -25.30
CA TRP A 411 25.57 -29.47 -24.96
C TRP A 411 26.67 -30.52 -24.78
N LYS A 412 26.34 -31.70 -24.24
CA LYS A 412 27.29 -32.82 -24.16
C LYS A 412 27.62 -33.44 -25.51
N ALA A 413 26.66 -33.46 -26.44
CA ALA A 413 26.80 -34.11 -27.73
C ALA A 413 27.47 -33.25 -28.81
N LYS A 414 27.33 -31.91 -28.75
CA LYS A 414 27.85 -31.01 -29.78
C LYS A 414 29.26 -30.51 -29.45
N PRO A 415 30.24 -30.63 -30.37
CA PRO A 415 31.48 -29.88 -30.28
C PRO A 415 31.21 -28.38 -30.49
N TRP A 416 32.02 -27.52 -29.86
CA TRP A 416 32.01 -26.08 -30.07
C TRP A 416 32.54 -25.75 -31.48
N THR A 417 31.63 -25.59 -32.45
CA THR A 417 31.98 -25.32 -33.86
C THR A 417 31.69 -23.87 -34.26
N LEU A 418 32.32 -23.41 -35.35
CA LEU A 418 32.02 -22.11 -35.97
C LEU A 418 30.55 -21.99 -36.41
N ASP A 419 29.93 -23.10 -36.85
CA ASP A 419 28.50 -23.15 -37.16
C ASP A 419 27.63 -22.79 -35.95
N LEU A 420 28.03 -23.19 -34.73
CA LEU A 420 27.30 -22.82 -33.51
C LEU A 420 27.38 -21.32 -33.22
N LEU A 421 28.52 -20.69 -33.51
CA LEU A 421 28.76 -19.28 -33.23
C LEU A 421 28.13 -18.35 -34.28
N VAL A 422 28.09 -18.77 -35.55
CA VAL A 422 27.86 -17.87 -36.68
C VAL A 422 27.00 -18.48 -37.79
N GLY A 423 26.72 -19.79 -37.76
CA GLY A 423 26.01 -20.47 -38.84
C GLY A 423 24.60 -19.95 -39.11
N HIS A 424 23.96 -19.32 -38.13
CA HIS A 424 22.64 -18.67 -38.28
C HIS A 424 22.71 -17.19 -38.67
N LEU A 425 23.90 -16.57 -38.57
CA LEU A 425 24.13 -15.16 -38.88
C LEU A 425 24.70 -14.97 -40.30
N GLU A 426 25.49 -15.93 -40.78
CA GLU A 426 26.17 -15.84 -42.08
C GLU A 426 25.90 -17.09 -42.92
N THR A 427 25.04 -16.95 -43.92
CA THR A 427 24.59 -18.07 -44.77
C THR A 427 25.71 -18.66 -45.63
N ASN A 428 26.79 -17.90 -45.86
CA ASN A 428 27.91 -18.33 -46.69
C ASN A 428 28.99 -19.10 -45.91
N LEU A 429 28.87 -19.18 -44.58
CA LEU A 429 29.87 -19.82 -43.72
C LEU A 429 30.20 -21.27 -44.13
N PRO A 430 29.23 -22.15 -44.45
CA PRO A 430 29.55 -23.51 -44.89
C PRO A 430 30.36 -23.53 -46.19
N THR A 431 30.05 -22.62 -47.11
CA THR A 431 30.76 -22.47 -48.39
C THR A 431 32.20 -22.01 -48.16
N TRP A 432 32.43 -21.02 -47.31
CA TRP A 432 33.79 -20.52 -47.00
C TRP A 432 34.65 -21.57 -46.31
N VAL A 433 34.06 -22.34 -45.39
CA VAL A 433 34.74 -23.45 -44.73
C VAL A 433 35.13 -24.53 -45.76
N SER A 434 34.23 -24.86 -46.71
CA SER A 434 34.53 -25.82 -47.78
C SER A 434 35.64 -25.33 -48.73
N GLN A 435 35.76 -24.02 -48.91
CA GLN A 435 36.79 -23.36 -49.73
C GLN A 435 38.09 -23.12 -48.96
N GLN A 436 38.20 -23.58 -47.71
CA GLN A 436 39.36 -23.36 -46.82
C GLN A 436 39.72 -21.87 -46.65
N LYS A 437 38.74 -20.98 -46.73
CA LYS A 437 38.95 -19.54 -46.48
C LYS A 437 39.08 -19.27 -44.98
N VAL A 438 39.91 -18.28 -44.64
CA VAL A 438 39.99 -17.75 -43.28
C VAL A 438 38.82 -16.81 -43.03
N VAL A 439 38.03 -17.05 -41.98
CA VAL A 439 36.92 -16.17 -41.60
C VAL A 439 37.34 -15.32 -40.41
N CYS A 440 37.36 -13.99 -40.58
CA CYS A 440 37.77 -13.02 -39.57
C CYS A 440 36.55 -12.31 -39.00
N PHE A 441 36.23 -12.61 -37.73
CA PHE A 441 35.24 -11.86 -36.95
C PHE A 441 35.89 -10.65 -36.30
N TYR A 442 35.32 -9.47 -36.52
CA TYR A 442 35.85 -8.25 -35.95
C TYR A 442 34.74 -7.32 -35.50
N GLY A 443 35.01 -6.45 -34.54
CA GLY A 443 34.02 -5.51 -34.00
C GLY A 443 34.65 -4.19 -33.63
N GLY A 444 33.86 -3.12 -33.63
CA GLY A 444 34.34 -1.77 -33.37
C GLY A 444 33.22 -0.75 -33.48
N VAL A 445 33.37 0.41 -32.83
CA VAL A 445 32.35 1.49 -32.85
C VAL A 445 32.80 2.73 -33.62
N LYS A 446 34.07 2.80 -34.02
CA LYS A 446 34.65 3.93 -34.75
C LYS A 446 34.89 3.51 -36.20
N MET A 447 34.31 4.24 -37.15
CA MET A 447 34.39 3.89 -38.57
C MET A 447 35.82 3.97 -39.11
N GLU A 448 36.60 4.97 -38.68
CA GLU A 448 38.02 5.11 -39.05
C GLU A 448 38.85 3.88 -38.66
N TRP A 449 38.60 3.31 -37.48
CA TRP A 449 39.26 2.09 -37.03
C TRP A 449 38.81 0.89 -37.86
N ILE A 450 37.50 0.79 -38.16
CA ILE A 450 36.94 -0.29 -38.97
C ILE A 450 37.58 -0.30 -40.36
N GLU A 451 37.64 0.86 -41.03
CA GLU A 451 38.21 1.00 -42.36
C GLU A 451 39.71 0.68 -42.38
N SER A 452 40.46 1.25 -41.42
CA SER A 452 41.89 0.99 -41.29
C SER A 452 42.17 -0.50 -41.06
N PHE A 453 41.41 -1.13 -40.16
CA PHE A 453 41.55 -2.55 -39.87
C PHE A 453 41.21 -3.41 -41.09
N THR A 454 40.04 -3.22 -41.73
CA THR A 454 39.64 -4.02 -42.90
C THR A 454 40.62 -3.87 -44.05
N THR A 455 41.15 -2.66 -44.28
CA THR A 455 42.12 -2.41 -45.36
C THR A 455 43.45 -3.10 -45.06
N ALA A 456 43.97 -2.98 -43.84
CA ALA A 456 45.20 -3.63 -43.44
C ALA A 456 45.09 -5.16 -43.50
N THR A 457 43.99 -5.72 -43.00
CA THR A 457 43.74 -7.17 -43.00
C THR A 457 43.62 -7.72 -44.43
N LYS A 458 42.88 -7.05 -45.32
CA LYS A 458 42.82 -7.42 -46.75
C LYS A 458 44.20 -7.31 -47.42
N GLY A 459 44.99 -6.29 -47.09
CA GLY A 459 46.35 -6.12 -47.58
C GLY A 459 47.28 -7.28 -47.19
N VAL A 460 47.23 -7.71 -45.92
CA VAL A 460 47.99 -8.87 -45.43
C VAL A 460 47.53 -10.16 -46.11
N ALA A 461 46.22 -10.38 -46.23
CA ALA A 461 45.67 -11.57 -46.87
C ALA A 461 46.10 -11.67 -48.35
N ASN A 462 46.05 -10.57 -49.09
CA ASN A 462 46.53 -10.51 -50.48
C ASN A 462 48.04 -10.76 -50.59
N ALA A 463 48.85 -10.24 -49.66
CA ALA A 463 50.30 -10.44 -49.68
C ALA A 463 50.71 -11.90 -49.37
N LEU A 464 49.86 -12.63 -48.65
CA LEU A 464 50.07 -14.03 -48.27
C LEU A 464 49.28 -15.04 -49.13
N ASP A 465 48.55 -14.55 -50.13
CA ASP A 465 47.63 -15.35 -50.97
C ASP A 465 46.61 -16.18 -50.16
N ILE A 466 46.10 -15.59 -49.08
CA ILE A 466 45.11 -16.20 -48.20
C ILE A 466 43.71 -15.69 -48.59
N GLY A 467 42.81 -16.59 -48.96
CA GLY A 467 41.39 -16.26 -49.12
C GLY A 467 40.79 -15.88 -47.76
N ILE A 468 40.46 -14.60 -47.55
CA ILE A 468 39.87 -14.10 -46.30
C ILE A 468 38.46 -13.56 -46.52
N GLU A 469 37.55 -13.88 -45.60
CA GLU A 469 36.22 -13.29 -45.50
C GLU A 469 36.09 -12.62 -44.14
N MET A 470 35.58 -11.40 -44.10
CA MET A 470 35.46 -10.63 -42.87
C MET A 470 33.99 -10.45 -42.50
N VAL A 471 33.66 -10.65 -41.23
CA VAL A 471 32.29 -10.50 -40.71
C VAL A 471 32.31 -9.53 -39.53
N TYR A 472 31.51 -8.47 -39.63
CA TYR A 472 31.38 -7.46 -38.58
C TYR A 472 30.42 -7.92 -37.47
N VAL A 473 30.90 -7.89 -36.23
CA VAL A 473 30.15 -8.28 -35.04
C VAL A 473 29.83 -7.05 -34.19
N ARG A 474 28.53 -6.81 -33.97
CA ARG A 474 28.01 -5.62 -33.28
C ARG A 474 27.69 -5.92 -31.81
N LYS A 475 27.82 -4.90 -30.95
CA LYS A 475 27.29 -4.94 -29.58
C LYS A 475 25.75 -4.89 -29.58
N LYS A 476 25.08 -5.81 -28.86
CA LYS A 476 23.60 -5.95 -28.80
C LYS A 476 22.88 -4.61 -28.52
N ASN A 477 23.41 -3.78 -27.62
CA ASN A 477 22.72 -2.57 -27.12
C ASN A 477 22.94 -1.29 -27.94
N ALA A 478 23.67 -1.34 -29.07
CA ALA A 478 24.01 -0.14 -29.85
C ALA A 478 22.93 0.18 -30.91
N ARG A 479 21.67 0.42 -30.48
CA ARG A 479 20.48 0.50 -31.36
C ARG A 479 20.69 1.31 -32.64
N GLU A 480 20.90 2.63 -32.55
CA GLU A 480 21.02 3.50 -33.74
C GLU A 480 22.42 3.55 -34.33
N ARG A 481 23.45 3.77 -33.48
CA ARG A 481 24.84 3.87 -33.93
C ARG A 481 25.32 2.59 -34.60
N GLY A 482 24.92 1.44 -34.07
CA GLY A 482 25.26 0.15 -34.65
C GLY A 482 24.59 -0.09 -36.00
N LYS A 483 23.32 0.30 -36.19
CA LYS A 483 22.63 0.20 -37.49
C LYS A 483 23.29 1.09 -38.54
N LYS A 484 23.70 2.30 -38.14
CA LYS A 484 24.43 3.23 -39.02
C LYS A 484 25.79 2.66 -39.47
N ILE A 485 26.55 2.06 -38.56
CA ILE A 485 27.83 1.43 -38.88
C ILE A 485 27.64 0.24 -39.83
N THR A 486 26.67 -0.65 -39.56
CA THR A 486 26.35 -1.76 -40.46
C THR A 486 25.98 -1.27 -41.86
N GLY A 487 25.18 -0.21 -41.98
CA GLY A 487 24.84 0.41 -43.26
C GLY A 487 26.08 0.92 -44.01
N LEU A 488 26.97 1.62 -43.32
CA LEU A 488 28.21 2.15 -43.90
C LEU A 488 29.19 1.04 -44.31
N ILE A 489 29.25 -0.07 -43.56
CA ILE A 489 30.09 -1.22 -43.92
C ILE A 489 29.62 -1.86 -45.22
N LYS A 490 28.29 -2.02 -45.39
CA LYS A 490 27.69 -2.55 -46.62
C LYS A 490 27.89 -1.60 -47.81
N GLU A 491 27.63 -0.31 -47.61
CA GLU A 491 27.81 0.72 -48.65
C GLU A 491 29.25 0.79 -49.16
N LYS A 492 30.23 0.65 -48.25
CA LYS A 492 31.66 0.69 -48.58
C LYS A 492 32.26 -0.67 -48.91
N GLU A 493 31.44 -1.73 -48.98
CA GLU A 493 31.86 -3.11 -49.27
C GLU A 493 33.07 -3.58 -48.43
N LEU A 494 33.13 -3.14 -47.16
CA LEU A 494 34.30 -3.40 -46.32
C LEU A 494 34.32 -4.86 -45.84
N SER A 495 33.15 -5.42 -45.53
CA SER A 495 32.96 -6.77 -45.00
C SER A 495 31.46 -7.15 -45.01
N HIS A 496 31.14 -8.38 -44.59
CA HIS A 496 29.77 -8.83 -44.35
C HIS A 496 29.27 -8.31 -43.00
N ALA A 497 27.99 -7.90 -42.88
CA ALA A 497 27.48 -7.20 -41.68
C ALA A 497 25.96 -7.32 -41.42
#